data_AF-A0A2U1KUR9-F1
#
_entry.id   AF-A0A2U1KUR9-F1
#
_cell.length_a   1.000
_cell.length_b   1.000
_cell.length_c   1.000
_cell.angle_alpha   90.00
_cell.angle_beta   90.00
_cell.angle_gamma   90.00
#
_symmetry.space_group_name_H-M   'P 1'
#
loop_
_entity.id
_entity.type
_entity.pdbx_description
1 polymer ?
#
loop_
_entity_poly.entity_id
_entity_poly.type
_entity_poly.pdbx_seq_one_letter_code
_entity_poly.pdbx_strand_id
1 'polypeptide(L)'
;MAQFPKVAISAQSNLLKDIMNTLLVNDMNSDFKVIREIHAEVIELTRRCKVRGEQIKQLESVVGSSLATECLQLLRDIQDEKLEKNRTLLKLISETLIKVLKTISFVAKMRKNY
;
A
#
# COMPACT_ATOMS: atom_id res chain seq x y z
N MET A 1 9.22 -49.64 -22.37
CA MET A 1 9.55 -48.36 -23.05
C MET A 1 8.30 -47.48 -23.00
N ALA A 2 8.19 -46.25 -22.49
CA ALA A 2 9.14 -45.28 -21.93
C ALA A 2 8.48 -44.62 -20.69
N GLN A 3 8.87 -45.03 -19.48
CA GLN A 3 8.43 -44.41 -18.21
C GLN A 3 9.29 -43.20 -17.81
N PHE A 4 10.54 -43.16 -18.29
CA PHE A 4 11.52 -42.10 -18.00
C PHE A 4 11.09 -40.67 -18.41
N PRO A 5 10.44 -40.44 -19.57
CA PRO A 5 10.06 -39.08 -19.97
C PRO A 5 8.98 -38.48 -19.06
N LYS A 6 8.00 -39.29 -18.63
CA LYS A 6 6.90 -38.82 -17.77
C LYS A 6 7.37 -38.44 -16.37
N VAL A 7 8.31 -39.21 -15.80
CA VAL A 7 8.89 -38.93 -14.48
C VAL A 7 9.79 -37.68 -14.54
N ALA A 8 10.59 -37.53 -15.60
CA ALA A 8 11.43 -36.34 -15.79
C ALA A 8 10.59 -35.05 -15.95
N ILE A 9 9.50 -35.10 -16.73
CA ILE A 9 8.57 -33.98 -16.91
C ILE A 9 7.87 -33.62 -15.58
N SER A 10 7.45 -34.64 -14.81
CA SER A 10 6.87 -34.45 -13.47
C SER A 10 7.85 -33.78 -12.50
N ALA A 11 9.10 -34.24 -12.46
CA ALA A 11 10.14 -33.68 -11.59
C ALA A 11 10.46 -32.22 -11.96
N GLN A 12 10.55 -31.91 -13.25
CA GLN A 12 10.76 -30.54 -13.73
C GLN A 12 9.56 -29.62 -13.41
N SER A 13 8.33 -30.12 -13.52
CA SER A 13 7.13 -29.37 -13.17
C SER A 13 7.08 -29.04 -11.67
N ASN A 14 7.46 -29.99 -10.81
CA ASN A 14 7.51 -29.78 -9.36
C ASN A 14 8.62 -28.78 -8.97
N LEU A 15 9.82 -28.91 -9.55
CA LEU A 15 10.90 -27.95 -9.34
C LEU A 15 10.48 -26.52 -9.74
N LEU A 16 9.81 -26.38 -10.88
CA LEU A 16 9.31 -25.08 -11.33
C LEU A 16 8.27 -24.50 -10.34
N LYS A 17 7.35 -25.32 -9.83
CA LYS A 17 6.38 -24.88 -8.81
C LYS A 17 7.06 -24.39 -7.54
N ASP A 18 8.10 -25.09 -7.07
CA ASP A 18 8.83 -24.73 -5.84
C ASP A 18 9.60 -23.42 -6.00
N ILE A 19 10.28 -23.24 -7.13
CA ILE A 19 10.96 -21.98 -7.48
C ILE A 19 9.94 -20.84 -7.53
N MET A 20 8.84 -21.02 -8.27
CA MET A 20 7.81 -19.99 -8.40
C MET A 20 7.13 -19.65 -7.07
N ASN A 21 6.83 -20.65 -6.23
CA ASN A 21 6.27 -20.42 -4.91
C ASN A 21 7.23 -19.59 -4.04
N THR A 22 8.54 -19.90 -4.08
CA THR A 22 9.56 -19.17 -3.31
C THR A 22 9.67 -17.72 -3.77
N LEU A 23 9.80 -17.49 -5.08
CA LEU A 23 9.92 -16.15 -5.66
C LEU A 23 8.69 -15.29 -5.34
N LEU A 24 7.49 -15.85 -5.55
CA LEU A 24 6.24 -15.12 -5.31
C LEU A 24 6.00 -14.84 -3.82
N VAL A 25 6.40 -15.74 -2.92
CA VAL A 25 6.33 -15.49 -1.47
C VAL A 25 7.27 -14.36 -1.05
N ASN A 26 8.50 -14.33 -1.59
CA ASN A 26 9.45 -13.26 -1.31
C ASN A 26 8.96 -11.91 -1.85
N ASP A 27 8.37 -11.90 -3.04
CA ASP A 27 7.77 -10.72 -3.66
C ASP A 27 6.62 -10.17 -2.79
N MET A 28 5.68 -11.04 -2.38
CA MET A 28 4.59 -10.66 -1.48
C MET A 28 5.07 -10.10 -0.14
N ASN A 29 6.12 -10.68 0.45
CA ASN A 29 6.68 -10.18 1.71
C ASN A 29 7.23 -8.75 1.54
N SER A 30 7.82 -8.45 0.39
CA SER A 30 8.31 -7.12 0.04
C SER A 30 7.15 -6.14 -0.15
N ASP A 31 6.11 -6.54 -0.89
CA ASP A 31 4.88 -5.75 -1.06
C ASP A 31 4.21 -5.44 0.29
N PHE A 32 4.10 -6.43 1.18
CA PHE A 32 3.55 -6.22 2.53
C PHE A 32 4.38 -5.25 3.36
N LYS A 33 5.71 -5.27 3.21
CA LYS A 33 6.57 -4.29 3.89
C LYS A 33 6.28 -2.88 3.39
N VAL A 34 6.20 -2.69 2.07
CA VAL A 34 5.86 -1.40 1.45
C VAL A 34 4.48 -0.91 1.90
N ILE A 35 3.46 -1.79 1.90
CA ILE A 35 2.11 -1.45 2.39
C ILE A 35 2.15 -0.97 3.85
N ARG A 36 2.90 -1.65 4.73
CA ARG A 36 3.01 -1.23 6.14
C ARG A 36 3.65 0.14 6.29
N GLU A 37 4.70 0.42 5.52
CA GLU A 37 5.40 1.71 5.55
C GLU A 37 4.48 2.83 5.07
N ILE A 38 3.81 2.64 3.94
CA ILE A 38 2.85 3.62 3.40
C ILE A 38 1.69 3.84 4.38
N HIS A 39 1.18 2.77 5.00
CA HIS A 39 0.09 2.85 5.97
C HIS A 39 0.49 3.68 7.20
N ALA A 40 1.72 3.51 7.70
CA ALA A 40 2.25 4.34 8.79
C ALA A 40 2.32 5.82 8.39
N GLU A 41 2.74 6.14 7.16
CA GLU A 41 2.76 7.51 6.65
C GLU A 41 1.35 8.11 6.56
N VAL A 42 0.36 7.35 6.09
CA VAL A 42 -1.05 7.77 6.04
C VAL A 42 -1.60 8.08 7.44
N ILE A 43 -1.28 7.26 8.45
CA ILE A 43 -1.69 7.52 9.84
C ILE A 43 -1.12 8.85 10.31
N GLU A 44 0.18 9.08 10.11
CA GLU A 44 0.84 10.31 10.57
C GLU A 44 0.33 11.55 9.85
N LEU A 45 0.10 11.46 8.53
CA LEU A 45 -0.52 12.55 7.77
C LEU A 45 -1.93 12.85 8.25
N THR A 46 -2.74 11.82 8.51
CA THR A 46 -4.10 11.95 9.06
C THR A 46 -4.08 12.66 10.43
N ARG A 47 -3.15 12.27 11.31
CA ARG A 47 -2.96 12.92 12.61
C ARG A 47 -2.62 14.40 12.45
N ARG A 48 -1.68 14.75 11.56
CA ARG A 48 -1.32 16.15 11.26
C ARG A 48 -2.50 16.95 10.71
N CYS A 49 -3.30 16.35 9.82
CA CYS A 49 -4.51 16.97 9.28
C CYS A 49 -5.55 17.27 10.37
N LYS A 50 -5.69 16.39 11.37
CA LYS A 50 -6.58 16.61 12.52
C LYS A 50 -6.09 17.80 13.37
N VAL A 51 -4.82 17.78 13.77
CA VAL A 51 -4.22 18.87 14.56
C VAL A 51 -4.35 20.21 13.83
N ARG A 52 -4.11 20.23 12.52
CA ARG A 52 -4.26 21.45 11.74
C ARG A 52 -5.71 21.93 11.67
N GLY A 53 -6.67 21.02 11.55
CA GLY A 53 -8.09 21.38 11.61
C GLY A 53 -8.47 22.06 12.92
N GLU A 54 -7.87 21.66 14.04
CA GLU A 54 -8.04 22.33 15.34
C GLU A 54 -7.40 23.72 15.35
N GLN A 55 -6.20 23.87 14.78
CA GLN A 55 -5.52 25.17 14.65
C GLN A 55 -6.30 26.16 13.76
N ILE A 56 -6.86 25.69 12.65
CA ILE A 56 -7.71 26.50 11.76
C ILE A 56 -8.93 27.01 12.53
N LYS A 57 -9.64 26.14 13.27
CA LYS A 57 -10.80 26.54 14.09
C LYS A 57 -10.44 27.58 15.16
N GLN A 58 -9.26 27.44 15.78
CA GLN A 58 -8.78 28.43 16.75
C GLN A 58 -8.53 29.78 16.08
N LEU A 59 -7.86 29.80 14.92
CA LEU A 59 -7.61 31.03 14.16
C LEU A 59 -8.91 31.66 13.62
N GLU A 60 -9.90 30.84 13.23
CA GLU A 60 -11.23 31.31 12.82
C GLU A 60 -11.98 32.04 13.96
N SER A 61 -11.64 31.77 15.22
CA SER A 61 -12.23 32.45 16.38
C SER A 61 -11.62 33.83 16.70
N VAL A 62 -10.46 34.16 16.11
CA VAL A 62 -9.73 35.42 16.29
C VAL A 62 -9.69 36.28 15.02
N VAL A 63 -10.62 36.02 14.08
CA VAL A 63 -10.66 36.69 12.77
C VAL A 63 -10.97 38.18 12.94
N GLY A 64 -10.08 39.03 12.40
CA GLY A 64 -10.16 40.48 12.50
C GLY A 64 -8.90 41.22 12.03
N SER A 65 -7.77 40.51 11.88
CA SER A 65 -6.54 41.05 11.28
C SER A 65 -6.25 40.43 9.90
N SER A 66 -5.60 41.19 9.02
CA SER A 66 -5.11 40.69 7.72
C SER A 66 -4.16 39.51 7.89
N LEU A 67 -3.30 39.56 8.92
CA LEU A 67 -2.37 38.48 9.26
C LEU A 67 -3.09 37.18 9.61
N ALA A 68 -4.19 37.23 10.38
CA ALA A 68 -4.96 36.03 10.70
C ALA A 68 -5.55 35.38 9.44
N THR A 69 -6.00 36.18 8.47
CA THR A 69 -6.51 35.70 7.19
C THR A 69 -5.41 35.04 6.35
N GLU A 70 -4.22 35.63 6.28
CA GLU A 70 -3.07 35.04 5.59
C GLU A 70 -2.63 33.72 6.23
N CYS A 71 -2.57 33.67 7.56
CA CYS A 71 -2.26 32.43 8.29
C CYS A 71 -3.32 31.34 8.05
N LEU A 72 -4.60 31.69 8.03
CA LEU A 72 -5.68 30.75 7.73
C LEU A 72 -5.58 30.19 6.32
N GLN A 73 -5.28 31.05 5.34
CA GLN A 73 -5.11 30.61 3.95
C GLN A 73 -3.94 29.62 3.84
N LEU A 74 -2.78 29.95 4.42
CA LEU A 74 -1.63 29.05 4.43
C LEU A 74 -1.96 27.69 5.08
N LEU A 75 -2.67 27.69 6.21
CA LEU A 75 -3.04 26.43 6.87
C LEU A 75 -3.99 25.59 6.01
N ARG A 76 -4.92 26.22 5.29
CA ARG A 76 -5.83 25.53 4.36
C ARG A 76 -5.07 24.95 3.16
N ASP A 77 -4.15 25.70 2.57
CA ASP A 77 -3.34 25.23 1.44
C ASP A 77 -2.52 23.98 1.82
N ILE A 78 -1.85 24.02 2.99
CA ILE A 78 -1.08 22.86 3.47
C ILE A 78 -2.02 21.71 3.93
N GLN A 79 -3.30 21.99 4.22
CA GLN A 79 -4.31 20.95 4.47
C GLN A 79 -4.65 20.21 3.20
N ASP A 80 -4.97 20.92 2.13
CA ASP A 80 -5.38 20.34 0.86
C ASP A 80 -4.25 19.51 0.24
N GLU A 81 -3.01 20.01 0.27
CA GLU A 81 -1.84 19.26 -0.19
C GLU A 81 -1.67 17.93 0.55
N LYS A 82 -1.82 17.93 1.89
CA LYS A 82 -1.70 16.70 2.68
C LYS A 82 -2.85 15.73 2.46
N LEU A 83 -4.07 16.23 2.23
CA LEU A 83 -5.23 15.40 1.89
C LEU A 83 -5.03 14.72 0.54
N GLU A 84 -4.50 15.44 -0.45
CA GLU A 84 -4.21 14.87 -1.76
C GLU A 84 -3.08 13.83 -1.70
N LYS A 85 -2.03 14.10 -0.91
CA LYS A 85 -0.99 13.11 -0.63
C LYS A 85 -1.57 11.84 0.02
N ASN A 86 -2.47 11.98 1.00
CA ASN A 86 -3.15 10.86 1.63
C ASN A 86 -3.95 10.02 0.62
N ARG A 87 -4.70 10.66 -0.28
CA ARG A 87 -5.45 9.96 -1.33
C ARG A 87 -4.54 9.15 -2.25
N THR A 88 -3.41 9.72 -2.65
CA THR A 88 -2.43 9.05 -3.50
C THR A 88 -1.82 7.83 -2.80
N LEU A 89 -1.43 7.96 -1.53
CA LEU A 89 -0.88 6.85 -0.75
C LEU A 89 -1.90 5.72 -0.54
N LEU A 90 -3.16 6.05 -0.24
CA LEU A 90 -4.24 5.06 -0.11
C LEU A 90 -4.52 4.33 -1.42
N LYS A 91 -4.45 5.03 -2.56
CA LYS A 91 -4.54 4.41 -3.88
C LYS A 91 -3.40 3.42 -4.10
N LEU A 92 -2.16 3.80 -3.78
CA LEU A 92 -0.99 2.93 -3.91
C LEU A 92 -1.10 1.67 -3.03
N ILE A 93 -1.58 1.80 -1.79
CA ILE A 93 -1.89 0.65 -0.92
C ILE A 93 -2.89 -0.27 -1.61
N SER A 94 -3.99 0.29 -2.11
CA SER A 94 -5.08 -0.48 -2.73
C SER A 94 -4.60 -1.25 -3.97
N GLU A 95 -3.84 -0.60 -4.84
CA GLU A 95 -3.26 -1.22 -6.04
C GLU A 95 -2.26 -2.32 -5.68
N THR A 96 -1.44 -2.12 -4.65
CA THR A 96 -0.47 -3.11 -4.19
C THR A 96 -1.17 -4.31 -3.55
N LEU A 97 -2.20 -4.09 -2.73
CA LEU A 97 -3.02 -5.17 -2.17
C LEU A 97 -3.69 -6.02 -3.24
N ILE A 98 -4.18 -5.41 -4.33
CA ILE A 98 -4.75 -6.15 -5.47
C ILE A 98 -3.71 -7.07 -6.11
N LYS A 99 -2.46 -6.61 -6.27
CA LYS A 99 -1.37 -7.44 -6.80
C LYS A 99 -1.06 -8.61 -5.87
N VAL A 100 -0.90 -8.34 -4.57
CA VAL A 100 -0.67 -9.36 -3.55
C VAL A 100 -1.78 -10.42 -3.57
N LEU A 101 -3.06 -10.03 -3.63
CA LEU A 101 -4.18 -10.97 -3.68
C LEU A 101 -4.16 -11.85 -4.93
N LYS A 102 -3.78 -11.31 -6.10
CA LYS A 102 -3.58 -12.09 -7.32
C LYS A 102 -2.47 -13.11 -7.15
N THR A 103 -1.35 -12.71 -6.54
CA THR A 103 -0.22 -13.60 -6.26
C THR A 103 -0.60 -14.72 -5.29
N ILE A 104 -1.30 -14.41 -4.20
CA ILE A 104 -1.84 -15.40 -3.26
C ILE A 104 -2.75 -16.40 -3.99
N SER A 105 -3.66 -15.92 -4.83
CA SER A 105 -4.58 -16.78 -5.60
C SER A 105 -3.82 -17.73 -6.53
N PHE A 106 -2.78 -17.23 -7.21
CA PHE A 106 -1.94 -18.05 -8.08
C PHE A 106 -1.14 -19.10 -7.29
N VAL A 107 -0.51 -18.72 -6.18
CA VAL A 107 0.20 -19.64 -5.28
C VAL A 107 -0.74 -20.72 -4.74
N ALA A 108 -1.96 -20.35 -4.33
CA ALA A 108 -2.96 -21.31 -3.87
C ALA A 108 -3.36 -22.31 -4.96
N LYS A 109 -3.49 -21.88 -6.22
CA LYS A 109 -3.74 -22.79 -7.36
C LYS A 109 -2.59 -23.76 -7.58
N MET A 110 -1.35 -23.30 -7.52
CA MET A 110 -0.18 -24.18 -7.64
C MET A 110 -0.15 -25.28 -6.57
N ARG A 111 -0.60 -24.95 -5.35
CA ARG A 111 -0.67 -25.87 -4.21
C ARG A 111 -1.88 -26.81 -4.22
N LYS A 112 -2.91 -26.57 -5.04
CA LYS A 112 -4.10 -27.43 -5.16
C LYS A 112 -3.99 -28.52 -6.22
N ASN A 113 -3.06 -28.38 -7.17
CA ASN A 113 -2.83 -29.37 -8.24
C ASN A 113 -1.92 -30.53 -7.78
N TYR A 114 -2.20 -31.09 -6.59
CA TYR A 114 -1.60 -32.31 -6.03
C TYR A 114 -2.62 -33.44 -6.05
#